data_AF-A0A661S968-F1
#
_entry.id   AF-A0A661S968-F1
#
_cell.length_a   1.000
_cell.length_b   1.000
_cell.length_c   1.000
_cell.angle_alpha   90.00
_cell.angle_beta   90.00
_cell.angle_gamma   90.00
#
_symmetry.space_group_name_H-M   'P 1'
#
loop_
_entity.id
_entity.type
_entity.pdbx_description
1 polymer ?
#
loop_
_entity_poly.entity_id
_entity_poly.type
_entity_poly.pdbx_seq_one_letter_code
_entity_poly.pdbx_strand_id
1 'polypeptide(L)'
;VAQLSDGEKCLLALAGDLARRLAIANPILTKPLEGKGVVLIDEVDLHLHPEWQHRVIPKLLETFPNCQFVLTTHSPQVLSHVRCENIWCLVQEGDEVTAVRPDGTYGQDSNFLLKTLLGSSYRPKEIEKDMERLFELIREDTKEARKLLENLKTRIEGDSPDLVRAETLLHRREVFGK
;
A
#
# COMPACT_ATOMS: atom_id res chain seq x y z
N VAL A 1 20.17 19.82 11.45
CA VAL A 1 18.83 19.89 10.82
C VAL A 1 18.88 20.32 9.34
N ALA A 2 19.79 21.21 8.93
CA ALA A 2 19.87 21.71 7.54
C ALA A 2 20.26 20.67 6.46
N GLN A 3 20.72 19.48 6.84
CA GLN A 3 21.11 18.40 5.91
C GLN A 3 20.05 17.27 5.80
N LEU A 4 18.90 17.43 6.43
CA LEU A 4 17.82 16.45 6.37
C LEU A 4 16.86 16.75 5.21
N SER A 5 16.31 15.70 4.61
CA SER A 5 15.16 15.81 3.72
C SER A 5 13.93 16.30 4.49
N ASP A 6 12.95 16.84 3.78
CA ASP A 6 11.74 17.37 4.43
C ASP A 6 10.91 16.26 5.10
N GLY A 7 10.92 15.04 4.55
CA GLY A 7 10.32 13.87 5.19
C GLY A 7 10.99 13.49 6.51
N GLU A 8 12.33 13.52 6.57
CA GLU A 8 13.06 13.26 7.83
C GLU A 8 12.82 14.34 8.88
N LYS A 9 12.73 15.62 8.47
CA LYS A 9 12.37 16.71 9.39
C LYS A 9 10.97 16.52 9.95
N CYS A 10 10.00 16.12 9.10
CA CYS A 10 8.63 15.84 9.51
C CYS A 10 8.59 14.72 10.55
N LEU A 11 9.25 13.59 10.27
CA LEU A 11 9.30 12.45 11.20
C LEU A 11 9.97 12.80 12.52
N LEU A 12 11.07 13.57 12.49
CA LEU A 12 11.76 13.99 13.71
C LEU A 12 10.93 14.97 14.54
N ALA A 13 10.20 15.88 13.89
CA ALA A 13 9.26 16.78 14.55
C ALA A 13 8.11 15.99 15.21
N LEU A 14 7.52 15.02 14.50
CA LEU A 14 6.49 14.13 15.03
C LEU A 14 7.00 13.35 16.24
N ALA A 15 8.14 12.68 16.12
CA ALA A 15 8.72 11.90 17.22
C ALA A 15 9.06 12.79 18.43
N GLY A 16 9.60 13.99 18.20
CA GLY A 16 9.90 14.95 19.25
C GLY A 16 8.65 15.47 19.97
N ASP A 17 7.59 15.80 19.23
CA ASP A 17 6.33 16.25 19.83
C ASP A 17 5.65 15.12 20.63
N LEU A 18 5.64 13.90 20.09
CA LEU A 18 5.13 12.72 20.80
C LEU A 18 5.91 12.46 22.09
N ALA A 19 7.25 12.45 22.03
CA ALA A 19 8.10 12.25 23.20
C ALA A 19 7.83 13.31 24.29
N ARG A 20 7.73 14.58 23.88
CA ARG A 20 7.45 15.70 24.79
C ARG A 20 6.07 15.55 25.43
N ARG A 21 5.02 15.27 24.65
CA ARG A 21 3.66 15.09 25.18
C ARG A 21 3.55 13.90 26.10
N LEU A 22 4.20 12.79 25.75
CA LEU A 22 4.19 11.58 26.57
C LEU A 22 4.89 11.82 27.92
N ALA A 23 5.99 12.59 27.93
CA ALA A 23 6.67 13.01 29.16
C ALA A 23 5.79 13.89 30.06
N ILE A 24 5.07 14.85 29.47
CA ILE A 24 4.14 15.71 30.22
C ILE A 24 2.97 14.89 30.79
N ALA A 25 2.44 13.95 30.01
CA ALA A 25 1.34 13.09 30.43
C ALA A 25 1.74 12.05 31.50
N ASN A 26 3.03 11.69 31.56
CA ASN A 26 3.57 10.69 32.49
C ASN A 26 4.72 11.28 33.35
N PRO A 27 4.48 12.32 34.16
CA PRO A 27 5.53 13.13 34.79
C PRO A 27 6.35 12.40 35.87
N ILE A 28 5.84 11.28 36.39
CA ILE A 28 6.46 10.49 37.47
C ILE A 28 7.42 9.43 36.90
N LEU A 29 7.36 9.13 35.60
CA LEU A 29 8.19 8.09 35.00
C LEU A 29 9.63 8.56 34.82
N THR A 30 10.57 7.72 35.26
CA THR A 30 12.01 7.91 35.03
C THR A 30 12.39 7.76 33.56
N LYS A 31 11.58 7.00 32.80
CA LYS A 31 11.70 6.83 31.34
C LYS A 31 10.41 7.29 30.66
N PRO A 32 10.34 8.56 30.24
CA PRO A 32 9.13 9.13 29.65
C PRO A 32 8.58 8.38 28.42
N LEU A 33 9.46 7.78 27.62
CA LEU A 33 9.07 7.04 26.40
C LEU A 33 8.38 5.70 26.68
N GLU A 34 8.54 5.15 27.89
CA GLU A 34 7.81 3.98 28.35
C GLU A 34 6.43 4.35 28.94
N GLY A 35 6.02 5.61 28.82
CA GLY A 35 4.70 6.09 29.20
C GLY A 35 3.57 5.45 28.39
N LYS A 36 2.38 5.43 28.99
CA LYS A 36 1.16 4.96 28.33
C LYS A 36 0.45 6.13 27.67
N GLY A 37 -0.18 5.87 26.52
CA GLY A 37 -0.95 6.87 25.80
C GLY A 37 -1.69 6.28 24.61
N VAL A 38 -2.71 6.99 24.14
CA VAL A 38 -3.36 6.73 22.85
C VAL A 38 -2.94 7.85 21.90
N VAL A 39 -2.40 7.47 20.75
CA VAL A 39 -1.86 8.39 19.75
C VAL A 39 -2.67 8.25 18.47
N LEU A 40 -3.26 9.36 18.04
CA LEU A 40 -3.99 9.48 16.78
C LEU A 40 -3.09 10.22 15.79
N ILE A 41 -2.82 9.61 14.63
CA ILE A 41 -2.05 10.24 13.55
C ILE A 41 -2.86 10.10 12.27
N ASP A 42 -3.23 11.24 11.71
CA ASP A 42 -3.82 11.29 10.38
C ASP A 42 -2.71 11.27 9.32
N GLU A 43 -2.89 10.51 8.26
CA GLU A 43 -1.97 10.35 7.12
C GLU A 43 -0.52 10.13 7.56
N VAL A 44 -0.25 9.02 8.27
CA VAL A 44 1.08 8.72 8.84
C VAL A 44 2.21 8.67 7.80
N ASP A 45 1.86 8.47 6.53
CA ASP A 45 2.75 8.43 5.37
C ASP A 45 2.98 9.78 4.68
N LEU A 46 2.29 10.85 5.09
CA LEU A 46 2.34 12.15 4.43
C LEU A 46 3.77 12.71 4.39
N HIS A 47 4.22 13.08 3.18
CA HIS A 47 5.56 13.60 2.88
C HIS A 47 6.72 12.64 3.21
N LEU A 48 6.44 11.37 3.55
CA LEU A 48 7.47 10.36 3.72
C LEU A 48 7.85 9.76 2.37
N HIS A 49 9.16 9.68 2.12
CA HIS A 49 9.67 8.89 1.01
C HIS A 49 9.25 7.41 1.17
N PRO A 50 8.95 6.67 0.09
CA PRO A 50 8.45 5.29 0.15
C PRO A 50 9.18 4.34 1.10
N GLU A 51 10.51 4.39 1.11
CA GLU A 51 11.33 3.56 2.00
C GLU A 51 11.01 3.80 3.49
N TRP A 52 10.65 5.03 3.86
CA TRP A 52 10.29 5.39 5.24
C TRP A 52 8.88 4.95 5.60
N GLN A 53 7.96 4.90 4.63
CA GLN A 53 6.58 4.43 4.84
C GLN A 53 6.56 2.96 5.32
N HIS A 54 7.50 2.13 4.86
CA HIS A 54 7.66 0.75 5.35
C HIS A 54 8.12 0.66 6.81
N ARG A 55 8.85 1.68 7.28
CA ARG A 55 9.59 1.65 8.55
C ARG A 55 8.92 2.44 9.65
N VAL A 56 8.03 3.38 9.32
CA VAL A 56 7.46 4.33 10.28
C VAL A 56 6.69 3.63 11.40
N ILE A 57 5.80 2.69 11.07
CA ILE A 57 4.99 1.99 12.08
C ILE A 57 5.87 1.12 13.01
N PRO A 58 6.74 0.22 12.49
CA PRO A 58 7.64 -0.54 13.36
C PRO A 58 8.49 0.35 14.26
N LYS A 59 8.98 1.49 13.75
CA LYS A 59 9.80 2.43 14.53
C LYS A 59 9.01 3.16 15.60
N LEU A 60 7.75 3.54 15.34
CA LEU A 60 6.87 4.12 16.35
C LEU A 60 6.58 3.12 17.47
N LEU A 61 6.28 1.87 17.13
CA LEU A 61 6.03 0.80 18.11
C LEU A 61 7.28 0.46 18.94
N GLU A 62 8.46 0.45 18.33
CA GLU A 62 9.74 0.25 19.04
C GLU A 62 10.06 1.41 20.00
N THR A 63 9.81 2.64 19.57
CA THR A 63 10.15 3.86 20.34
C THR A 63 9.17 4.11 21.48
N PHE A 64 7.89 3.81 21.28
CA PHE A 64 6.80 4.07 22.22
C PHE A 64 6.03 2.77 22.53
N PRO A 65 6.65 1.79 23.20
CA PRO A 65 6.15 0.42 23.30
C PRO A 65 4.82 0.28 24.06
N ASN A 66 4.49 1.26 24.91
CA ASN A 66 3.29 1.26 25.74
C ASN A 66 2.19 2.18 25.21
N CYS A 67 2.34 2.69 23.99
CA CYS A 67 1.34 3.52 23.31
C CYS A 67 0.48 2.70 22.36
N GLN A 68 -0.83 2.97 22.35
CA GLN A 68 -1.73 2.49 21.31
C GLN A 68 -1.76 3.52 20.18
N PHE A 69 -1.46 3.09 18.96
CA PHE A 69 -1.52 3.93 17.78
C PHE A 69 -2.80 3.65 16.97
N VAL A 70 -3.52 4.72 16.63
CA VAL A 70 -4.63 4.71 15.69
C VAL A 70 -4.24 5.63 14.54
N LEU A 71 -4.02 5.04 13.38
CA LEU A 71 -3.40 5.69 12.23
C LEU A 71 -4.34 5.63 11.03
N THR A 72 -4.35 6.67 10.21
CA THR A 72 -4.92 6.63 8.86
C THR A 72 -3.80 6.65 7.82
N THR A 73 -4.06 6.07 6.66
CA THR A 73 -3.11 6.04 5.55
C THR A 73 -3.84 5.81 4.23
N HIS A 74 -3.35 6.46 3.18
CA HIS A 74 -3.71 6.15 1.80
C HIS A 74 -2.58 5.41 1.06
N SER A 75 -1.51 5.03 1.78
CA SER A 75 -0.36 4.38 1.18
C SER A 75 -0.49 2.86 1.18
N PRO A 76 -0.49 2.21 -0.01
CA PRO A 76 -0.41 0.75 -0.08
C PRO A 76 0.92 0.21 0.48
N GLN A 77 1.97 1.04 0.56
CA GLN A 77 3.27 0.66 1.10
C GLN A 77 3.21 0.49 2.62
N VAL A 78 2.42 1.32 3.31
CA VAL A 78 2.13 1.15 4.73
C VAL A 78 1.30 -0.11 4.93
N LEU A 79 0.23 -0.28 4.14
CA LEU A 79 -0.68 -1.42 4.25
C LEU A 79 0.05 -2.77 4.06
N SER A 80 1.02 -2.85 3.14
CA SER A 80 1.78 -4.08 2.89
C SER A 80 2.71 -4.49 4.04
N HIS A 81 2.95 -3.61 5.01
CA HIS A 81 3.83 -3.87 6.16
C HIS A 81 3.05 -4.04 7.48
N VAL A 82 1.73 -3.94 7.46
CA VAL A 82 0.86 -4.10 8.63
C VAL A 82 0.00 -5.36 8.47
N ARG A 83 -0.18 -6.11 9.57
CA ARG A 83 -1.05 -7.29 9.59
C ARG A 83 -2.52 -6.86 9.41
N CYS A 84 -3.26 -7.58 8.57
CA CYS A 84 -4.65 -7.25 8.23
C CYS A 84 -5.60 -7.20 9.44
N GLU A 85 -5.30 -7.93 10.52
CA GLU A 85 -6.04 -7.86 11.78
C GLU A 85 -6.04 -6.46 12.45
N ASN A 86 -5.06 -5.63 12.11
CA ASN A 86 -4.88 -4.27 12.62
C ASN A 86 -5.35 -3.20 11.62
N ILE A 87 -6.00 -3.58 10.53
CA ILE A 87 -6.44 -2.68 9.46
C ILE A 87 -7.96 -2.69 9.38
N TRP A 88 -8.52 -1.49 9.21
CA TRP A 88 -9.93 -1.27 8.94
C TRP A 88 -10.06 -0.40 7.69
N CYS A 89 -10.79 -0.89 6.70
CA CYS A 89 -11.15 -0.14 5.51
C CYS A 89 -12.52 0.49 5.74
N LEU A 90 -12.61 1.80 5.58
CA LEU A 90 -13.89 2.51 5.65
C LEU A 90 -14.51 2.54 4.27
N VAL A 91 -15.70 1.95 4.13
CA VAL A 91 -16.46 1.89 2.88
C VAL A 91 -17.72 2.73 3.06
N GLN A 92 -17.94 3.66 2.14
CA GLN A 92 -19.13 4.51 2.13
C GLN A 92 -20.09 4.04 1.04
N GLU A 93 -21.30 3.66 1.45
CA GLU A 93 -22.42 3.31 0.56
C GLU A 93 -23.58 4.26 0.83
N GLY A 94 -23.73 5.29 -0.01
CA GLY A 94 -24.68 6.38 0.23
C GLY A 94 -24.27 7.21 1.46
N ASP A 95 -25.17 7.29 2.44
CA ASP A 95 -24.94 8.01 3.71
C ASP A 95 -24.38 7.11 4.83
N GLU A 96 -24.27 5.80 4.59
CA GLU A 96 -23.74 4.86 5.58
C GLU A 96 -22.25 4.60 5.37
N VAL A 97 -21.48 4.64 6.47
CA VAL A 97 -20.06 4.27 6.50
C VAL A 97 -19.92 2.99 7.31
N THR A 98 -19.36 1.96 6.68
CA THR A 98 -19.06 0.68 7.32
C THR A 98 -17.56 0.47 7.42
N ALA A 99 -17.13 -0.23 8.47
CA ALA A 99 -15.74 -0.61 8.66
C ALA A 99 -15.59 -2.11 8.36
N VAL A 100 -14.80 -2.43 7.34
CA VAL A 100 -14.54 -3.81 6.92
C VAL A 100 -13.07 -4.15 7.12
N ARG A 101 -12.79 -5.42 7.45
CA ARG A 101 -11.40 -5.91 7.53
C ARG A 101 -11.00 -6.54 6.20
N PRO A 102 -9.80 -6.24 5.67
CA PRO A 102 -9.32 -6.89 4.47
C PRO A 102 -8.85 -8.33 4.75
N ASP A 103 -9.00 -9.22 3.77
CA ASP A 103 -8.62 -10.64 3.87
C ASP A 103 -7.09 -10.90 3.77
N GLY A 104 -6.29 -9.84 3.58
CA GLY A 104 -4.83 -9.94 3.56
C GLY A 104 -4.16 -8.66 3.06
N THR A 105 -3.10 -8.25 3.75
CA THR A 105 -2.34 -7.02 3.43
C THR A 105 -0.84 -7.25 3.54
N TYR A 106 -0.39 -7.86 4.63
CA TYR A 106 1.01 -8.06 4.92
C TYR A 106 1.74 -8.86 3.84
N GLY A 107 2.81 -8.29 3.29
CA GLY A 107 3.65 -8.88 2.23
C GLY A 107 3.02 -8.87 0.84
N GLN A 108 1.85 -8.26 0.65
CA GLN A 108 1.21 -8.12 -0.66
C GLN A 108 1.88 -7.05 -1.52
N ASP A 109 1.72 -7.18 -2.83
CA ASP A 109 2.17 -6.18 -3.80
C ASP A 109 1.40 -4.85 -3.65
N SER A 110 2.11 -3.74 -3.73
CA SER A 110 1.51 -2.40 -3.54
C SER A 110 0.47 -2.05 -4.62
N ASN A 111 0.67 -2.46 -5.87
CA ASN A 111 -0.30 -2.20 -6.93
C ASN A 111 -1.56 -3.06 -6.74
N PHE A 112 -1.39 -4.30 -6.27
CA PHE A 112 -2.50 -5.15 -5.88
C PHE A 112 -3.34 -4.50 -4.76
N LEU A 113 -2.72 -4.01 -3.69
CA LEU A 113 -3.43 -3.34 -2.59
C LEU A 113 -4.09 -2.02 -3.03
N LEU A 114 -3.41 -1.24 -3.88
CA LEU A 114 -3.95 -0.01 -4.43
C LEU A 114 -5.23 -0.26 -5.24
N LYS A 115 -5.23 -1.32 -6.04
CA LYS A 115 -6.41 -1.73 -6.83
C LYS A 115 -7.53 -2.31 -5.97
N THR A 116 -7.20 -3.23 -5.06
CA THR A 116 -8.20 -4.03 -4.33
C THR A 116 -8.77 -3.32 -3.11
N LEU A 117 -7.96 -2.60 -2.34
CA LEU A 117 -8.40 -1.96 -1.10
C LEU A 117 -8.66 -0.47 -1.25
N LEU A 118 -7.88 0.22 -2.10
CA LEU A 118 -7.98 1.67 -2.28
C LEU A 118 -8.76 2.06 -3.54
N GLY A 119 -9.27 1.08 -4.30
CA GLY A 119 -10.12 1.30 -5.48
C GLY A 119 -9.46 2.12 -6.58
N SER A 120 -8.14 2.21 -6.58
CA SER A 120 -7.38 3.12 -7.45
C SER A 120 -6.68 2.35 -8.56
N SER A 121 -6.85 2.79 -9.80
CA SER A 121 -6.14 2.24 -10.96
C SER A 121 -4.68 2.68 -10.94
N TYR A 122 -3.75 1.74 -11.05
CA TYR A 122 -2.31 2.04 -11.18
C TYR A 122 -1.85 2.20 -12.64
N ARG A 123 -2.80 2.14 -13.59
CA ARG A 123 -2.58 2.26 -15.03
C ARG A 123 -3.60 3.22 -15.65
N PRO A 124 -3.32 3.79 -16.85
CA PRO A 124 -4.34 4.46 -17.64
C PRO A 124 -5.54 3.54 -17.87
N LYS A 125 -6.77 4.06 -17.74
CA LYS A 125 -8.01 3.28 -17.76
C LYS A 125 -8.17 2.40 -19.00
N GLU A 126 -7.74 2.89 -20.16
CA GLU A 126 -7.80 2.12 -21.42
C GLU A 126 -6.87 0.91 -21.38
N ILE A 127 -5.63 1.10 -20.92
CA ILE A 127 -4.64 0.03 -20.80
C ILE A 127 -5.10 -1.00 -19.77
N GLU A 128 -5.68 -0.57 -18.65
CA GLU A 128 -6.18 -1.51 -17.65
C GLU A 128 -7.29 -2.41 -18.21
N LYS A 129 -8.27 -1.85 -18.91
CA LYS A 129 -9.35 -2.61 -19.57
C LYS A 129 -8.81 -3.61 -20.58
N ASP A 130 -7.87 -3.18 -21.41
CA ASP A 130 -7.27 -4.05 -22.43
C ASP A 130 -6.43 -5.17 -21.80
N MET A 131 -5.73 -4.89 -20.69
CA MET A 131 -5.00 -5.91 -19.92
C MET A 131 -5.94 -6.93 -19.28
N GLU A 132 -7.05 -6.49 -18.69
CA GLU A 132 -8.09 -7.38 -18.16
C GLU A 132 -8.66 -8.27 -19.27
N ARG A 133 -9.03 -7.65 -20.40
CA ARG A 133 -9.54 -8.36 -21.57
C ARG A 133 -8.53 -9.35 -22.15
N LEU A 134 -7.24 -9.01 -22.16
CA LEU A 134 -6.17 -9.90 -22.60
C LEU A 134 -6.12 -11.17 -21.73
N PHE A 135 -6.14 -11.04 -20.40
CA PHE A 135 -6.11 -12.21 -19.52
C PHE A 135 -7.38 -13.06 -19.59
N GLU A 136 -8.53 -12.47 -19.93
CA GLU A 136 -9.74 -13.23 -20.27
C GLU A 136 -9.60 -13.97 -21.60
N LEU A 137 -9.15 -13.29 -22.66
CA LEU A 137 -8.98 -13.88 -23.99
C LEU A 137 -7.95 -15.01 -23.99
N ILE A 138 -6.89 -14.92 -23.18
CA ILE A 138 -5.96 -16.04 -22.98
C ILE A 138 -6.71 -17.29 -22.52
N ARG A 139 -7.83 -17.16 -21.79
CA ARG A 139 -8.65 -18.30 -21.36
C ARG A 139 -9.72 -18.74 -22.36
N GLU A 140 -10.01 -17.97 -23.40
CA GLU A 140 -11.12 -18.18 -24.32
C GLU A 140 -10.62 -18.42 -25.75
N ASP A 141 -9.92 -17.44 -26.31
CA ASP A 141 -9.45 -17.40 -27.69
C ASP A 141 -7.98 -16.93 -27.76
N THR A 142 -7.08 -17.88 -28.00
CA THR A 142 -5.63 -17.60 -28.09
C THR A 142 -5.26 -16.76 -29.30
N LYS A 143 -6.02 -16.79 -30.39
CA LYS A 143 -5.72 -15.99 -31.59
C LYS A 143 -6.01 -14.52 -31.33
N GLU A 144 -7.17 -14.23 -30.76
CA GLU A 144 -7.55 -12.85 -30.44
C GLU A 144 -6.69 -12.29 -29.29
N ALA A 145 -6.35 -13.12 -28.30
CA ALA A 145 -5.38 -12.78 -27.26
C ALA A 145 -4.03 -12.36 -27.85
N ARG A 146 -3.51 -13.08 -28.85
CA ARG A 146 -2.24 -12.73 -29.50
C ARG A 146 -2.30 -11.37 -30.18
N LYS A 147 -3.38 -11.06 -30.90
CA LYS A 147 -3.53 -9.74 -31.55
C LYS A 147 -3.56 -8.62 -30.52
N LEU A 148 -4.30 -8.81 -29.43
CA LEU A 148 -4.41 -7.81 -28.37
C LEU A 148 -3.06 -7.62 -27.63
N LEU A 149 -2.32 -8.71 -27.39
CA LEU A 149 -0.98 -8.66 -26.81
C LEU A 149 -0.02 -7.82 -27.67
N GLU A 150 0.01 -8.05 -28.98
CA GLU A 150 0.87 -7.28 -29.89
C GLU A 150 0.44 -5.81 -29.97
N ASN A 151 -0.87 -5.51 -29.94
CA ASN A 151 -1.35 -4.14 -29.83
C ASN A 151 -0.86 -3.47 -28.54
N LEU A 152 -0.97 -4.15 -27.41
CA LEU A 152 -0.54 -3.63 -26.11
C LEU A 152 0.98 -3.40 -26.04
N LYS A 153 1.79 -4.27 -26.66
CA LYS A 153 3.26 -4.08 -26.79
C LYS A 153 3.63 -2.81 -27.56
N THR A 154 2.78 -2.32 -28.47
CA THR A 154 3.04 -1.06 -29.18
C THR A 154 2.66 0.20 -28.39
N ARG A 155 1.79 0.06 -27.38
CA ARG A 155 1.25 1.18 -26.59
C ARG A 155 1.92 1.31 -25.22
N ILE A 156 2.40 0.21 -24.65
CA ILE A 156 3.09 0.20 -23.37
C ILE A 156 4.59 0.30 -23.63
N GLU A 157 5.23 1.31 -23.06
CA GLU A 157 6.66 1.51 -23.19
C GLU A 157 7.45 0.53 -22.31
N GLY A 158 8.51 -0.06 -22.88
CA GLY A 158 9.42 -0.97 -22.17
C GLY A 158 8.87 -2.38 -21.88
N ASP A 159 9.68 -3.17 -21.19
CA ASP A 159 9.32 -4.55 -20.82
C ASP A 159 8.40 -4.56 -19.59
N SER A 160 7.09 -4.61 -19.82
CA SER A 160 6.10 -4.76 -18.74
C SER A 160 6.07 -6.20 -18.23
N PRO A 161 6.26 -6.44 -16.91
CA PRO A 161 6.19 -7.79 -16.32
C PRO A 161 4.87 -8.51 -16.62
N ASP A 162 3.75 -7.78 -16.68
CA ASP A 162 2.46 -8.38 -16.99
C ASP A 162 2.33 -8.80 -18.44
N LEU A 163 2.96 -8.10 -19.38
CA LEU A 163 2.99 -8.49 -20.80
C LEU A 163 3.83 -9.76 -20.99
N VAL A 164 4.99 -9.84 -20.34
CA VAL A 164 5.84 -11.04 -20.34
C VAL A 164 5.09 -12.23 -19.74
N ARG A 165 4.34 -12.00 -18.64
CA ARG A 165 3.48 -13.02 -18.04
C ARG A 165 2.38 -13.46 -18.99
N ALA A 166 1.69 -12.52 -19.63
CA ALA A 166 0.63 -12.81 -20.59
C ALA A 166 1.14 -13.63 -21.79
N GLU A 167 2.32 -13.27 -22.33
CA GLU A 167 2.98 -14.00 -23.40
C GLU A 167 3.33 -15.44 -23.00
N THR A 168 3.89 -15.61 -21.80
CA THR A 168 4.23 -16.94 -21.26
C THR A 168 2.98 -17.82 -21.10
N LEU A 169 1.90 -17.25 -20.55
CA LEU A 169 0.63 -17.97 -20.38
C LEU A 169 -0.01 -18.34 -21.71
N LEU A 170 0.01 -17.42 -22.67
CA LEU A 170 -0.51 -17.65 -24.02
C LEU A 170 0.27 -18.76 -24.71
N HIS A 171 1.61 -18.71 -24.68
CA HIS A 171 2.46 -19.75 -25.26
C HIS A 171 2.21 -21.12 -24.61
N ARG A 172 2.14 -21.18 -23.27
CA ARG A 172 1.80 -22.41 -22.56
C ARG A 172 0.47 -22.99 -23.02
N ARG A 173 -0.54 -22.15 -23.19
CA ARG A 173 -1.86 -22.62 -23.64
C ARG A 173 -1.86 -23.10 -25.08
N GLU A 174 -1.10 -22.48 -25.96
CA GLU A 174 -0.98 -22.94 -27.36
C GLU A 174 -0.24 -24.28 -27.48
N VAL A 175 0.76 -24.52 -26.63
CA VAL A 175 1.56 -25.75 -26.64
C VAL A 175 0.86 -26.90 -25.92
N PHE A 176 0.23 -26.64 -24.76
CA PHE A 176 -0.34 -27.67 -23.89
C PHE A 176 -1.87 -27.75 -23.92
N GLY A 177 -2.55 -26.85 -24.65
CA GLY A 177 -4.02 -26.80 -24.77
C GLY A 177 -4.60 -27.73 -25.84
N LYS A 178 -3.93 -28.85 -26.15
CA LYS A 178 -4.49 -29.99 -26.87
C LYS A 178 -4.84 -31.11 -25.91
#